data_AF-A0A963TIT4-F1
#
_entry.id   AF-A0A963TIT4-F1
#
_cell.length_a   1.000
_cell.length_b   1.000
_cell.length_c   1.000
_cell.angle_alpha   90.00
_cell.angle_beta   90.00
_cell.angle_gamma   90.00
#
_symmetry.space_group_name_H-M   'P 1'
#
loop_
_entity.id
_entity.type
_entity.pdbx_description
1 polymer ?
#
loop_
_entity_poly.entity_id
_entity_poly.type
_entity_poly.pdbx_seq_one_letter_code
_entity_poly.pdbx_strand_id
1 'polypeptide(L)' 'MHLELRHLRTIKAIHDTGGLARAADILNITQSALSHQIKGL' A
#
# COMPACT_ATOMS: atom_id res chain seq x y z
N MET A 1 -11.76 -9.59 -7.85
CA MET A 1 -10.49 -8.86 -7.61
C MET A 1 -9.88 -8.55 -8.96
N HIS A 2 -9.79 -7.26 -9.32
CA HIS A 2 -9.12 -6.82 -10.54
C HIS A 2 -7.84 -6.08 -10.15
N LEU A 3 -6.70 -6.53 -10.66
CA LEU A 3 -5.41 -5.89 -10.41
C LEU A 3 -5.26 -4.69 -11.34
N GLU A 4 -5.16 -3.49 -10.74
CA GLU A 4 -4.85 -2.25 -11.44
C GLU A 4 -3.42 -1.83 -11.13
N LEU A 5 -2.86 -0.97 -11.98
CA LEU A 5 -1.48 -0.49 -11.83
C LEU A 5 -1.24 0.26 -10.51
N ARG A 6 -2.28 0.87 -9.92
CA ARG A 6 -2.21 1.47 -8.58
C ARG A 6 -1.88 0.44 -7.49
N HIS A 7 -2.36 -0.81 -7.62
CA HIS A 7 -2.09 -1.89 -6.68
C HIS A 7 -0.61 -2.29 -6.71
N LEU A 8 -0.01 -2.32 -7.91
CA LEU A 8 1.43 -2.60 -8.06
C LEU A 8 2.29 -1.50 -7.43
N ARG A 9 1.88 -0.23 -7.53
CA ARG A 9 2.57 0.89 -6.84
C ARG A 9 2.52 0.73 -5.33
N THR A 10 1.35 0.36 -4.80
CA THR A 10 1.16 0.08 -3.37
C THR A 10 2.04 -1.08 -2.90
N ILE A 11 2.04 -2.20 -3.62
CA ILE A 11 2.88 -3.37 -3.29
C ILE A 11 4.38 -3.01 -3.33
N LYS A 12 4.81 -2.28 -4.36
CA LYS A 12 6.19 -1.80 -4.47
C LYS A 12 6.58 -0.91 -3.29
N ALA A 13 5.73 0.05 -2.92
CA ALA A 13 6.01 0.94 -1.79
C ALA A 13 6.22 0.14 -0.49
N ILE A 14 5.37 -0.85 -0.22
CA ILE A 14 5.47 -1.71 0.97
C ILE A 14 6.75 -2.53 0.98
N HIS A 15 7.11 -3.09 -0.17
CA HIS A 15 8.36 -3.84 -0.35
C HIS A 15 9.58 -2.94 -0.10
N ASP A 16 9.64 -1.80 -0.77
CA ASP A 16 10.77 -0.87 -0.72
C ASP A 16 10.96 -0.28 0.69
N THR A 17 9.86 -0.03 1.41
CA THR A 17 9.92 0.46 2.79
C THR A 17 9.93 -0.65 3.83
N GLY A 18 9.83 -1.93 3.46
CA GLY A 18 9.80 -3.04 4.40
C GLY A 18 8.70 -2.95 5.47
N GLY A 19 7.52 -2.41 5.12
CA GLY A 19 6.39 -2.35 6.06
C GLY A 19 5.33 -1.30 5.76
N LEU A 20 4.11 -1.55 6.26
CA LEU A 20 2.91 -0.75 5.99
C LEU A 20 2.99 0.69 6.52
N ALA A 21 3.55 0.91 7.71
CA ALA A 21 3.61 2.25 8.30
C ALA A 21 4.43 3.20 7.42
N ARG A 22 5.67 2.81 7.11
CA ARG A 22 6.57 3.61 6.26
C ARG A 22 6.04 3.79 4.83
N ALA A 23 5.37 2.78 4.28
CA ALA A 23 4.74 2.90 2.96
C ALA A 23 3.58 3.91 2.97
N ALA A 24 2.78 3.94 4.03
CA ALA A 24 1.68 4.88 4.18
C ALA A 24 2.16 6.33 4.25
N ASP A 25 3.29 6.57 4.94
CA ASP A 25 3.95 7.88 4.99
C ASP A 25 4.35 8.36 3.58
N ILE A 26 4.99 7.49 2.78
CA ILE A 26 5.38 7.83 1.39
C ILE A 26 4.17 8.05 0.49
N LEU A 27 3.11 7.27 0.69
CA LEU A 27 1.87 7.35 -0.09
C LEU A 27 0.94 8.49 0.39
N ASN A 28 1.33 9.24 1.42
CA ASN A 28 0.55 10.33 2.03
C ASN A 28 -0.87 9.89 2.44
N ILE A 29 -0.99 8.69 3.01
CA ILE A 29 -2.23 8.15 3.58
C ILE A 29 -1.99 7.60 4.98
N THR A 30 -3.04 7.32 5.73
CA THR A 30 -2.88 6.66 7.02
C THR A 30 -2.51 5.18 6.83
N GLN A 31 -1.76 4.63 7.78
CA GLN A 31 -1.45 3.19 7.78
C GLN A 31 -2.71 2.32 7.80
N SER A 32 -3.78 2.75 8.47
CA SER A 32 -5.07 2.03 8.49
C SER A 32 -5.78 2.03 7.14
N ALA A 33 -5.75 3.15 6.39
CA ALA A 33 -6.28 3.21 5.03
C ALA A 33 -5.52 2.28 4.09
N LEU A 34 -4.18 2.27 4.18
CA LEU A 34 -3.33 1.36 3.41
C LEU A 34 -3.62 -0.11 3.74
N SER A 35 -3.72 -0.45 5.02
CA SER A 35 -4.07 -1.81 5.47
C SER A 35 -5.41 -2.28 4.92
N HIS A 36 -6.43 -1.41 4.98
CA HIS A 36 -7.75 -1.71 4.43
C HIS A 36 -7.71 -1.90 2.91
N GLN A 37 -6.94 -1.06 2.20
CA GLN A 37 -6.76 -1.17 0.76
C GLN A 37 -6.17 -2.54 0.37
N ILE A 38 -5.15 -3.02 1.07
CA ILE A 38 -4.49 -4.29 0.76
C ILE A 38 -5.32 -5.50 1.17
N LYS A 39 -6.17 -5.39 2.19
CA LYS A 39 -7.05 -6.49 2.61
C LYS A 39 -8.01 -6.96 1.51
N GLY A 40 -8.32 -6.09 0.53
CA GLY A 40 -9.13 -6.41 -0.65
C GLY A 40 -8.35 -6.68 -1.94
N LEU A 41 -7.01 -6.63 -1.87
CA LEU A 41 -6.08 -7.03 -2.93
C LEU A 41 -5.65 -8.49 -2.77
#